data_AF-A0AA90AQV4-F1
#
_entry.id   AF-A0AA90AQV4-F1
#
_cell.length_a   1.000
_cell.length_b   1.000
_cell.length_c   1.000
_cell.angle_alpha   90.00
_cell.angle_beta   90.00
_cell.angle_gamma   90.00
#
_symmetry.space_group_name_H-M   'P 1'
#
loop_
_entity.id
_entity.type
_entity.pdbx_description
1 polymer ?
#
loop_
_entity_poly.entity_id
_entity_poly.type
_entity_poly.pdbx_seq_one_letter_code
_entity_poly.pdbx_strand_id
1 'polypeptide(L)'
;MTAPLDHFADLCMAAQGFRPSQTRLTALCDQDLVWFQPGKPAQFGLTEVGKSQLMEMLKACCSGAVDEPLARAKSMRPNSAEFSAGMAYFDEFECNLRLGVRPEILPNRLAFLAWLIKEQPSAPITPK
;
A
#
# COMPACT_ATOMS: atom_id res chain seq x y z
N MET A 1 -1.96 11.64 20.31
CA MET A 1 -1.05 10.72 19.60
C MET A 1 -1.88 9.90 18.61
N THR A 2 -2.00 10.37 17.37
CA THR A 2 -2.75 9.76 16.25
C THR A 2 -1.84 9.27 15.12
N ALA A 3 -0.52 9.48 15.26
CA ALA A 3 0.52 9.24 14.26
C ALA A 3 0.56 7.85 13.59
N PRO A 4 0.18 6.72 14.23
CA PRO A 4 0.25 5.41 13.58
C PRO A 4 -0.73 5.22 12.41
N LEU A 5 -1.92 5.84 12.46
CA LEU A 5 -2.96 5.64 11.44
C LEU A 5 -2.79 6.57 10.23
N ASP A 6 -2.37 7.82 10.46
CA ASP A 6 -2.06 8.75 9.36
C ASP A 6 -0.93 8.20 8.48
N HIS A 7 0.11 7.66 9.12
CA HIS A 7 1.23 7.03 8.43
C HIS A 7 0.79 5.79 7.63
N PHE A 8 -0.10 4.97 8.20
CA PHE A 8 -0.68 3.83 7.50
C PHE A 8 -1.47 4.30 6.27
N ALA A 9 -2.33 5.31 6.41
CA ALA A 9 -3.09 5.87 5.30
C ALA A 9 -2.17 6.41 4.19
N ASP A 10 -1.08 7.08 4.55
CA ASP A 10 -0.16 7.62 3.54
C ASP A 10 0.59 6.51 2.78
N LEU A 11 0.97 5.40 3.43
CA LEU A 11 1.52 4.24 2.73
C LEU A 11 0.46 3.55 1.85
N CYS A 12 -0.80 3.50 2.30
CA CYS A 12 -1.91 3.01 1.47
C CYS A 12 -2.11 3.87 0.22
N MET A 13 -2.04 5.20 0.32
CA MET A 13 -2.11 6.06 -0.87
C MET A 13 -0.93 5.83 -1.82
N ALA A 14 0.28 5.74 -1.29
CA ALA A 14 1.46 5.47 -2.10
C ALA A 14 1.32 4.12 -2.85
N ALA A 15 0.81 3.09 -2.16
CA ALA A 15 0.47 1.79 -2.76
C ALA A 15 -0.71 1.84 -3.74
N GLN A 16 -1.46 2.93 -3.84
CA GLN A 16 -2.49 3.11 -4.86
C GLN A 16 -2.00 3.94 -6.05
N GLY A 17 -0.76 4.46 -5.98
CA GLY A 17 -0.23 5.38 -6.97
C GLY A 17 -0.69 6.83 -6.78
N PHE A 18 -1.19 7.18 -5.59
CA PHE A 18 -1.52 8.55 -5.22
C PHE A 18 -0.38 9.19 -4.42
N ARG A 19 0.04 10.38 -4.85
CA ARG A 19 1.17 11.08 -4.22
C ARG A 19 0.72 11.72 -2.90
N PRO A 20 1.37 11.41 -1.76
CA PRO A 20 1.14 12.15 -0.52
C PRO A 20 1.45 13.64 -0.68
N SER A 21 0.90 14.48 0.21
CA SER A 21 1.27 15.91 0.27
C SER A 21 2.80 16.07 0.38
N GLN A 22 3.35 17.18 -0.12
CA GLN A 22 4.81 17.36 -0.18
C GLN A 22 5.50 17.15 1.18
N THR A 23 4.95 17.70 2.26
CA THR A 23 5.49 17.53 3.63
C THR A 23 5.51 16.07 4.07
N ARG A 24 4.43 15.33 3.80
CA ARG A 24 4.34 13.90 4.15
C ARG A 24 5.26 13.05 3.28
N LEU A 25 5.33 13.35 1.99
CA LEU A 25 6.22 12.66 1.06
C LEU A 25 7.68 12.81 1.51
N THR A 26 8.12 14.03 1.86
CA THR A 26 9.47 14.24 2.41
C THR A 26 9.69 13.42 3.67
N ALA A 27 8.76 13.45 4.62
CA ALA A 27 8.87 12.65 5.85
C ALA A 27 8.93 11.14 5.60
N LEU A 28 8.22 10.62 4.59
CA LEU A 28 8.26 9.21 4.21
C LEU A 28 9.56 8.83 3.48
N CYS A 29 10.12 9.74 2.68
CA CYS A 29 11.44 9.56 2.06
C CYS A 29 12.55 9.56 3.11
N ASP A 30 12.50 10.45 4.11
CA ASP A 30 13.48 10.51 5.20
C ASP A 30 13.49 9.23 6.05
N GLN A 31 12.38 8.48 6.06
CA GLN A 31 12.23 7.19 6.72
C GLN A 31 12.53 5.99 5.81
N ASP A 32 12.97 6.22 4.57
CA ASP A 32 13.21 5.19 3.54
C ASP A 32 11.98 4.33 3.23
N LEU A 33 10.76 4.88 3.34
CA LEU A 33 9.51 4.15 3.06
C LEU A 33 8.97 4.40 1.67
N VAL A 34 9.27 5.57 1.12
CA VAL A 34 8.87 5.97 -0.22
C VAL A 34 10.11 6.47 -0.96
N TRP A 35 10.34 5.98 -2.17
CA TRP A 35 11.29 6.58 -3.08
C TRP A 35 10.59 7.66 -3.92
N PHE A 36 11.33 8.70 -4.27
CA PHE A 36 10.84 9.79 -5.10
C PHE A 36 11.88 10.14 -6.17
N GLN A 37 11.45 10.19 -7.42
CA GLN A 37 12.26 10.66 -8.54
C GLN A 37 11.63 11.94 -9.11
N PRO A 38 12.30 13.09 -9.00
CA PRO A 38 11.81 14.32 -9.61
C PRO A 38 11.79 14.18 -11.15
N GLY A 39 10.75 14.70 -11.79
CA GLY A 39 10.56 14.58 -13.24
C GLY A 39 9.26 15.23 -13.74
N LYS A 40 8.98 15.05 -15.03
CA LYS A 40 7.71 15.46 -15.68
C LYS A 40 7.15 14.26 -16.47
N PRO A 41 6.30 13.40 -15.87
CA PRO A 41 5.77 13.48 -14.51
C PRO A 41 6.81 13.06 -13.45
N ALA A 42 6.64 13.55 -12.22
CA ALA A 42 7.42 13.05 -11.09
C ALA A 42 6.96 11.63 -10.74
N GLN A 43 7.90 10.76 -10.40
CA GLN A 43 7.62 9.38 -10.04
C GLN A 43 7.88 9.15 -8.56
N PHE A 44 7.15 8.21 -7.99
CA PHE A 44 7.30 7.79 -6.61
C PHE A 44 6.74 6.38 -6.45
N GLY A 45 7.08 5.75 -5.35
CA GLY A 45 6.54 4.46 -4.97
C GLY A 45 7.09 4.01 -3.63
N LEU A 46 6.57 2.90 -3.13
CA LEU A 46 7.10 2.30 -1.91
C LEU A 46 8.48 1.71 -2.15
N THR A 47 9.39 1.86 -1.20
CA THR A 47 10.65 1.10 -1.13
C THR A 47 10.38 -0.34 -0.67
N GLU A 48 11.39 -1.21 -0.68
CA GLU A 48 11.27 -2.54 -0.05
C GLU A 48 10.90 -2.45 1.44
N VAL A 49 11.44 -1.46 2.16
CA VAL A 49 11.15 -1.21 3.57
C VAL A 49 9.71 -0.74 3.73
N GLY A 50 9.27 0.23 2.93
CA GLY A 50 7.89 0.74 2.95
C GLY A 50 6.85 -0.33 2.62
N LYS A 51 7.13 -1.19 1.65
CA LYS A 51 6.28 -2.35 1.33
C LYS A 51 6.20 -3.33 2.50
N SER A 52 7.34 -3.66 3.09
CA SER A 52 7.40 -4.58 4.23
C SER A 52 6.60 -4.03 5.42
N GLN A 53 6.79 -2.75 5.75
CA GLN A 53 6.06 -2.09 6.83
C GLN A 53 4.56 -2.02 6.55
N LEU A 54 4.15 -1.65 5.34
CA LEU A 54 2.74 -1.65 4.94
C LEU A 54 2.13 -3.05 5.07
N MET A 55 2.84 -4.08 4.62
CA MET A 55 2.37 -5.46 4.72
C MET A 55 2.19 -5.92 6.16
N GLU A 56 3.09 -5.58 7.08
CA GLU A 56 2.92 -5.91 8.51
C GLU A 56 1.69 -5.22 9.11
N MET A 57 1.45 -3.96 8.76
CA MET A 57 0.24 -3.24 9.22
C MET A 57 -1.05 -3.85 8.67
N LEU A 58 -1.06 -4.28 7.40
CA LEU A 58 -2.20 -4.96 6.79
C LEU A 58 -2.46 -6.34 7.42
N LYS A 59 -1.41 -7.13 7.68
CA LYS A 59 -1.52 -8.43 8.37
C LYS A 59 -2.12 -8.26 9.77
N ALA A 60 -1.71 -7.22 10.50
CA ALA A 60 -2.23 -6.94 11.84
C ALA A 60 -3.73 -6.57 11.86
N CYS A 61 -4.31 -6.21 10.70
CA CYS A 61 -5.74 -5.93 10.56
C CYS A 61 -6.54 -7.14 10.07
N CYS A 62 -5.90 -8.27 9.75
CA CYS A 62 -6.56 -9.41 9.13
C CYS A 62 -7.40 -10.21 10.13
N SER A 63 -8.66 -10.49 9.77
CA SER A 63 -9.57 -11.36 10.53
C SER A 63 -9.24 -12.84 10.29
N GLY A 64 -8.09 -13.31 10.79
CA GLY A 64 -7.72 -14.73 10.73
C GLY A 64 -6.30 -14.98 10.24
N ALA A 65 -6.05 -16.21 9.79
CA ALA A 65 -4.72 -16.65 9.36
C ALA A 65 -4.29 -15.92 8.08
N VAL A 66 -3.04 -15.41 8.10
CA VAL A 66 -2.49 -14.62 7.00
C VAL A 66 -1.76 -15.48 5.95
N ASP A 67 -1.34 -16.70 6.30
CA ASP A 67 -0.47 -17.51 5.45
C ASP A 67 -1.11 -17.90 4.11
N GLU A 68 -2.37 -18.34 4.13
CA GLU A 68 -3.10 -18.72 2.90
C GLU A 68 -3.32 -17.52 1.95
N PRO A 69 -3.82 -16.36 2.41
CA PRO A 69 -3.87 -15.13 1.60
C PRO A 69 -2.54 -14.75 0.95
N LEU A 70 -1.45 -14.80 1.72
CA LEU A 70 -0.11 -14.42 1.25
C LEU A 70 0.44 -15.44 0.23
N ALA A 71 0.12 -16.73 0.39
CA ALA A 71 0.44 -17.74 -0.60
C ALA A 71 -0.33 -17.49 -1.91
N ARG A 72 -1.64 -17.20 -1.82
CA ARG A 72 -2.50 -16.91 -2.99
C ARG A 72 -2.05 -15.68 -3.76
N ALA A 73 -1.57 -14.64 -3.08
CA ALA A 73 -1.07 -13.42 -3.71
C ALA A 73 0.04 -13.68 -4.74
N LYS A 74 0.85 -14.74 -4.57
CA LYS A 74 1.99 -15.06 -5.47
C LYS A 74 1.57 -15.45 -6.88
N SER A 75 0.40 -16.08 -7.03
CA SER A 75 -0.14 -16.57 -8.30
C SER A 75 -1.38 -15.82 -8.77
N MET A 76 -1.79 -14.77 -8.04
CA MET A 76 -2.99 -14.01 -8.37
C MET A 76 -2.83 -13.27 -9.71
N ARG A 77 -3.88 -13.29 -10.52
CA ARG A 77 -4.01 -12.55 -11.78
C ARG A 77 -5.43 -11.98 -11.85
N PRO A 78 -5.70 -10.88 -11.13
CA PRO A 78 -7.05 -10.31 -11.10
C PRO A 78 -7.49 -9.88 -12.50
N ASN A 79 -8.72 -10.22 -12.88
CA ASN A 79 -9.33 -9.61 -14.05
C ASN A 79 -9.74 -8.15 -13.77
N SER A 80 -10.21 -7.42 -14.77
CA SER A 80 -10.54 -6.00 -14.62
C SER A 80 -11.60 -5.72 -13.55
N ALA A 81 -12.59 -6.60 -13.37
CA ALA A 81 -13.63 -6.44 -12.36
C ALA A 81 -13.08 -6.70 -10.95
N GLU A 82 -12.28 -7.75 -10.78
CA GLU A 82 -11.61 -8.06 -9.52
C GLU A 82 -10.63 -6.95 -9.11
N PHE A 83 -9.86 -6.43 -10.08
CA PHE A 83 -8.94 -5.32 -9.86
C PHE A 83 -9.70 -4.07 -9.41
N SER A 84 -10.77 -3.69 -10.12
CA SER A 84 -11.57 -2.52 -9.78
C SER A 84 -12.20 -2.63 -8.40
N ALA A 85 -12.76 -3.80 -8.06
CA ALA A 85 -13.32 -4.05 -6.73
C ALA A 85 -12.26 -4.05 -5.62
N GLY A 86 -11.05 -4.55 -5.92
CA GLY A 86 -9.93 -4.53 -4.99
C GLY A 86 -9.42 -3.11 -4.72
N MET A 87 -9.31 -2.28 -5.76
CA MET A 87 -8.92 -0.87 -5.62
C MET A 87 -9.97 -0.05 -4.88
N ALA A 88 -11.27 -0.25 -5.18
CA ALA A 88 -12.35 0.43 -4.46
C ALA A 88 -12.36 0.09 -2.96
N TYR A 89 -12.10 -1.17 -2.61
CA TYR A 89 -11.91 -1.57 -1.21
C TYR A 89 -10.69 -0.88 -0.58
N PHE A 90 -9.58 -0.75 -1.32
CA PHE A 90 -8.37 -0.14 -0.79
C PHE A 90 -8.56 1.36 -0.51
N ASP A 91 -9.30 2.05 -1.37
CA ASP A 91 -9.71 3.45 -1.19
C ASP A 91 -10.59 3.62 0.05
N GLU A 92 -11.60 2.78 0.23
CA GLU A 92 -12.45 2.79 1.44
C GLU A 92 -11.64 2.48 2.72
N PHE A 93 -10.72 1.53 2.64
CA PHE A 93 -9.84 1.19 3.76
C PHE A 93 -8.97 2.39 4.17
N GLU A 94 -8.36 3.06 3.19
CA GLU A 94 -7.55 4.26 3.39
C GLU A 94 -8.37 5.42 3.97
N CYS A 95 -9.57 5.65 3.45
CA CYS A 95 -10.51 6.64 3.96
C CYS A 95 -10.82 6.42 5.44
N ASN A 96 -11.10 5.18 5.84
CA ASN A 96 -11.38 4.84 7.23
C ASN A 96 -10.17 5.10 8.14
N LEU A 97 -8.94 4.79 7.69
CA LEU A 97 -7.72 5.11 8.45
C LEU A 97 -7.60 6.61 8.72
N ARG A 98 -7.94 7.46 7.73
CA ARG A 98 -7.96 8.93 7.90
C ARG A 98 -9.02 9.41 8.89
N LEU A 99 -10.12 8.67 9.01
CA LEU A 99 -11.15 8.93 10.01
C LEU A 99 -10.76 8.41 11.41
N GLY A 100 -9.56 7.86 11.56
CA GLY A 100 -9.07 7.30 12.82
C GLY A 100 -9.62 5.91 13.12
N VAL A 101 -10.28 5.27 12.15
CA VAL A 101 -10.81 3.91 12.27
C VAL A 101 -9.80 2.95 11.65
N ARG A 102 -9.42 1.90 12.37
CA ARG A 102 -8.64 0.80 11.82
C ARG A 102 -9.58 -0.31 11.36
N PRO A 103 -9.83 -0.48 10.03
CA PRO A 103 -10.76 -1.49 9.56
C PRO A 103 -10.19 -2.88 9.72
N GLU A 104 -11.07 -3.84 9.93
CA GLU A 104 -10.74 -5.26 9.78
C GLU A 104 -10.62 -5.62 8.30
N ILE A 105 -9.66 -6.48 7.95
CA ILE A 105 -9.40 -6.93 6.58
C ILE A 105 -9.77 -8.40 6.45
N LEU A 106 -10.64 -8.70 5.48
CA LEU A 106 -10.94 -10.09 5.14
C LEU A 106 -9.75 -10.77 4.41
N PRO A 107 -9.54 -12.09 4.59
CA PRO A 107 -8.41 -12.81 3.99
C PRO A 107 -8.27 -12.64 2.46
N ASN A 108 -9.38 -12.60 1.72
CA ASN A 108 -9.37 -12.38 0.27
C ASN A 108 -8.92 -10.97 -0.13
N ARG A 109 -9.22 -9.96 0.69
CA ARG A 109 -8.77 -8.58 0.49
C ARG A 109 -7.29 -8.45 0.81
N LEU A 110 -6.82 -9.09 1.87
CA LEU A 110 -5.38 -9.16 2.18
C LEU A 110 -4.59 -9.76 1.01
N ALA A 111 -5.09 -10.83 0.40
CA ALA A 111 -4.45 -11.47 -0.76
C ALA A 111 -4.31 -10.50 -1.96
N PHE A 112 -5.36 -9.72 -2.24
CA PHE A 112 -5.32 -8.70 -3.30
C PHE A 112 -4.32 -7.59 -2.99
N LEU A 113 -4.35 -7.02 -1.78
CA LEU A 113 -3.43 -5.95 -1.38
C LEU A 113 -1.97 -6.43 -1.38
N ALA A 114 -1.72 -7.64 -0.90
CA ALA A 114 -0.38 -8.25 -0.94
C ALA A 114 0.13 -8.42 -2.38
N TRP A 115 -0.74 -8.84 -3.31
CA TRP A 115 -0.40 -8.89 -4.72
C TRP A 115 -0.09 -7.50 -5.28
N LEU A 116 -0.97 -6.51 -5.05
CA LEU A 116 -0.81 -5.14 -5.54
C LEU A 116 0.52 -4.52 -5.10
N ILE A 117 0.85 -4.64 -3.81
CA ILE A 117 2.08 -4.10 -3.22
C ILE A 117 3.32 -4.77 -3.80
N LYS A 118 3.24 -6.09 -4.04
CA LYS A 118 4.34 -6.86 -4.65
C LYS A 118 4.61 -6.44 -6.10
N GLU A 119 3.57 -6.22 -6.89
CA GLU A 119 3.71 -5.89 -8.33
C GLU A 119 4.29 -4.48 -8.58
N GLN A 120 4.32 -3.62 -7.57
CA GLN A 120 4.88 -2.28 -7.72
C GLN A 120 6.40 -2.30 -7.83
N PRO A 121 7.04 -1.33 -8.50
CA PRO A 121 8.48 -1.15 -8.42
C PRO A 121 8.91 -0.64 -7.05
N SER A 122 9.96 -1.24 -6.48
CA SER A 122 10.53 -0.83 -5.16
C SER A 122 11.60 0.25 -5.25
N ALA A 123 11.93 0.67 -6.47
CA ALA A 123 12.91 1.70 -6.77
C ALA A 123 12.55 2.35 -8.12
N PRO A 124 13.07 3.54 -8.42
CA PRO A 124 12.89 4.18 -9.71
C PRO A 124 13.24 3.23 -10.87
N ILE A 125 12.38 3.17 -11.89
CA ILE A 125 12.67 2.41 -13.10
C ILE A 125 13.59 3.29 -13.97
N THR A 126 14.88 3.00 -13.96
CA THR A 126 15.82 3.62 -14.89
C THR A 126 15.62 3.06 -16.30
N PRO A 127 15.36 3.91 -17.31
CA PRO A 127 15.42 3.48 -18.70
C PRO A 127 16.84 2.96 -19.00
N LYS A 128 16.95 1.80 -19.64
CA LYS A 128 18.21 1.31 -20.19
C LYS A 128 18.61 2.10 -21.44
#